data_AF-A0A813FWD9-F1
#
_entry.id   AF-A0A813FWD9-F1
#
_cell.length_a   1.000
_cell.length_b   1.000
_cell.length_c   1.000
_cell.angle_alpha   90.00
_cell.angle_beta   90.00
_cell.angle_gamma   90.00
#
_symmetry.space_group_name_H-M   'P 1'
#
loop_
_entity.id
_entity.type
_entity.pdbx_description
1 polymer ?
#
loop_
_entity_poly.entity_id
_entity_poly.type
_entity_poly.pdbx_seq_one_letter_code
_entity_poly.pdbx_strand_id
1 'polypeptide(L)'
;SSDTPSTPPSMQGLSSTQGGWSLPTQSSSSSSSVPRHNTAEGLGLTEAAGDAGDVLNTSASLQMEEPCGLTPASLKHVRRQREALAEDKKRLEAELALLRSQMKEHVERVANIQVQLKESEERESDLRKEVGVIMEKEEAERNRADKLELLNVKLEETLALREAEIARLRKALEDQRALTQEVCEEDKGYEEVQGL
;
A
#
# COMPACT_ATOMS: atom_id res chain seq x y z
N SER A 1 -0.16 -51.79 -19.02
CA SER A 1 -1.16 -51.05 -18.26
C SER A 1 -1.06 -51.44 -16.81
N SER A 2 -0.52 -50.56 -15.98
CA SER A 2 -0.33 -50.78 -14.55
C SER A 2 -0.50 -49.43 -13.85
N ASP A 3 -1.75 -49.12 -13.53
CA ASP A 3 -2.12 -47.98 -12.71
C ASP A 3 -2.07 -48.40 -11.24
N THR A 4 -1.37 -47.61 -10.42
CA THR A 4 -1.48 -47.66 -8.96
C THR A 4 -1.93 -46.28 -8.49
N PRO A 5 -2.94 -46.17 -7.62
CA PRO A 5 -3.34 -44.89 -7.05
C PRO A 5 -2.44 -44.51 -5.87
N SER A 6 -1.80 -43.33 -5.96
CA SER A 6 -1.04 -42.72 -4.87
C SER A 6 -1.97 -42.06 -3.84
N THR A 7 -1.76 -42.44 -2.58
CA THR A 7 -2.39 -41.88 -1.37
C THR A 7 -1.83 -40.49 -1.04
N PRO A 8 -2.66 -39.50 -0.66
CA PRO A 8 -2.16 -38.20 -0.17
C PRO A 8 -1.64 -38.30 1.29
N PRO A 9 -0.67 -37.46 1.69
CA PRO A 9 -0.12 -37.48 3.03
C PRO A 9 -1.06 -36.86 4.06
N SER A 10 -1.06 -37.49 5.23
CA SER A 10 -1.72 -37.07 6.46
C SER A 10 -1.07 -35.81 7.04
N MET A 11 -1.85 -34.76 7.29
CA MET A 11 -1.44 -33.60 8.09
C MET A 11 -2.09 -33.70 9.48
N GLN A 12 -1.32 -34.21 10.44
CA GLN A 12 -1.63 -34.15 11.86
C GLN A 12 -0.49 -33.43 12.60
N GLY A 13 -0.87 -32.52 13.49
CA GLY A 13 0.03 -31.80 14.42
C GLY A 13 -0.31 -30.31 14.45
N LEU A 14 -1.26 -29.87 15.27
CA LEU A 14 -1.04 -29.37 16.65
C LEU A 14 0.07 -28.31 16.67
N SER A 15 -0.19 -27.06 17.02
CA SER A 15 -0.30 -26.66 18.43
C SER A 15 -0.74 -25.20 18.56
N SER A 16 -1.52 -24.95 19.61
CA SER A 16 -1.89 -23.65 20.15
C SER A 16 -0.75 -22.64 20.21
N THR A 17 -1.00 -21.41 19.77
CA THR A 17 -0.35 -20.23 20.36
C THR A 17 -1.42 -19.20 20.66
N GLN A 18 -1.75 -19.16 21.94
CA GLN A 18 -2.53 -18.16 22.63
C GLN A 18 -1.72 -16.85 22.59
N GLY A 19 -2.13 -15.90 21.75
CA GLY A 19 -1.49 -14.58 21.61
C GLY A 19 -2.57 -13.51 21.54
N GLY A 20 -2.59 -12.65 22.55
CA GLY A 20 -3.72 -11.79 22.89
C GLY A 20 -4.11 -10.77 21.81
N TRP A 21 -5.41 -10.69 21.60
CA TRP A 21 -6.06 -9.58 20.92
C TRP A 21 -6.12 -8.42 21.92
N SER A 22 -5.43 -7.34 21.61
CA SER A 22 -5.65 -6.04 22.24
C SER A 22 -5.78 -5.01 21.13
N LEU A 23 -7.03 -4.68 20.79
CA LEU A 23 -7.36 -3.51 19.97
C LEU A 23 -7.13 -2.25 20.81
N PRO A 24 -6.41 -1.23 20.32
CA PRO A 24 -6.61 0.13 20.76
C PRO A 24 -7.71 0.78 19.90
N THR A 25 -8.90 0.91 20.45
CA THR A 25 -9.90 1.89 20.00
C THR A 25 -9.39 3.28 20.37
N GLN A 26 -8.83 4.01 19.41
CA GLN A 26 -8.71 5.46 19.49
C GLN A 26 -9.60 6.09 18.42
N SER A 27 -10.79 6.45 18.86
CA SER A 27 -11.65 7.43 18.22
C SER A 27 -11.15 8.82 18.60
N SER A 28 -10.66 9.59 17.63
CA SER A 28 -10.65 11.06 17.71
C SER A 28 -10.42 11.64 16.31
N SER A 29 -11.54 12.05 15.73
CA SER A 29 -11.68 12.98 14.61
C SER A 29 -10.91 14.28 14.86
N SER A 30 -10.14 14.73 13.86
CA SER A 30 -9.82 16.15 13.68
C SER A 30 -9.64 16.44 12.19
N SER A 31 -10.70 17.02 11.66
CA SER A 31 -10.83 17.71 10.38
C SER A 31 -9.69 18.71 10.14
N SER A 32 -8.85 18.44 9.13
CA SER A 32 -7.93 19.43 8.57
C SER A 32 -8.49 19.91 7.23
N SER A 33 -9.18 21.04 7.29
CA SER A 33 -9.67 21.83 6.17
C SER A 33 -8.53 22.28 5.24
N VAL A 34 -8.70 21.97 3.96
CA VAL A 34 -7.88 22.47 2.85
C VAL A 34 -8.39 23.86 2.45
N PRO A 35 -7.56 24.93 2.45
CA PRO A 35 -7.91 26.15 1.75
C PRO A 35 -7.38 26.06 0.31
N ARG A 36 -8.29 25.82 -0.63
CA ARG A 36 -8.11 26.19 -2.05
C ARG A 36 -8.41 27.68 -2.19
N HIS A 37 -7.41 28.48 -2.52
CA HIS A 37 -7.63 29.76 -3.20
C HIS A 37 -6.89 29.74 -4.53
N ASN A 38 -7.70 29.76 -5.59
CA ASN A 38 -7.33 30.01 -6.97
C ASN A 38 -7.17 31.53 -7.20
N THR A 39 -6.35 31.86 -8.22
CA THR A 39 -6.43 33.06 -9.10
C THR A 39 -6.17 34.43 -8.43
N ALA A 40 -5.46 35.40 -8.99
CA ALA A 40 -5.05 35.72 -10.36
C ALA A 40 -3.86 36.71 -10.33
N GLU A 41 -3.40 37.11 -11.53
CA GLU A 41 -2.53 38.27 -11.82
C GLU A 41 -1.02 38.01 -11.60
N GLY A 42 -0.13 38.22 -12.56
CA GLY A 42 -0.19 39.09 -13.72
C GLY A 42 1.02 40.03 -13.68
N LEU A 43 1.77 40.09 -14.78
CA LEU A 43 2.81 41.09 -15.08
C LEU A 43 4.10 40.92 -14.24
N GLY A 44 5.28 40.75 -14.83
CA GLY A 44 5.85 41.59 -15.88
C GLY A 44 6.50 42.82 -15.25
N LEU A 45 7.73 43.14 -15.70
CA LEU A 45 8.58 44.28 -15.30
C LEU A 45 9.48 44.01 -14.08
N THR A 46 10.76 44.42 -14.01
CA THR A 46 11.67 45.15 -14.90
C THR A 46 13.04 45.08 -14.25
N GLU A 47 14.08 45.21 -15.08
CA GLU A 47 15.41 45.66 -14.67
C GLU A 47 15.34 46.77 -13.62
N ALA A 48 16.14 46.63 -12.57
CA ALA A 48 16.56 47.75 -11.75
C ALA A 48 18.09 47.80 -11.79
N ALA A 49 18.58 48.53 -12.79
CA ALA A 49 19.83 49.24 -12.67
C ALA A 49 19.70 50.26 -11.53
N GLY A 50 20.63 50.20 -10.58
CA GLY A 50 21.10 51.39 -9.85
C GLY A 50 22.62 51.31 -9.95
N ASP A 51 23.35 52.23 -10.58
CA ASP A 51 23.17 53.68 -10.75
C ASP A 51 22.75 54.41 -9.49
N ALA A 52 23.73 54.61 -8.62
CA ALA A 52 23.86 55.78 -7.75
C ALA A 52 25.24 55.73 -7.09
N GLY A 53 26.14 56.64 -7.45
CA GLY A 53 27.37 56.81 -6.67
C GLY A 53 28.53 57.61 -7.27
N ASP A 54 28.36 58.37 -8.34
CA ASP A 54 29.28 59.47 -8.64
C ASP A 54 28.90 60.68 -7.78
N VAL A 55 29.60 60.86 -6.65
CA VAL A 55 29.54 62.08 -5.85
C VAL A 55 30.92 62.36 -5.24
N LEU A 56 31.58 63.38 -5.80
CA LEU A 56 32.63 64.24 -5.25
C LEU A 56 34.09 63.84 -5.46
N ASN A 57 34.49 64.04 -6.72
CA ASN A 57 35.72 64.78 -7.06
C ASN A 57 35.83 66.06 -6.19
N THR A 58 36.54 65.96 -5.06
CA THR A 58 36.91 67.12 -4.23
C THR A 58 38.28 67.59 -4.71
N SER A 59 38.27 68.69 -5.45
CA SER A 59 39.47 69.35 -5.95
C SER A 59 40.31 69.92 -4.81
N ALA A 60 41.62 69.70 -4.91
CA ALA A 60 42.69 70.57 -4.44
C ALA A 60 42.63 71.05 -2.97
N SER A 61 43.39 70.37 -2.12
CA SER A 61 44.15 71.04 -1.07
C SER A 61 45.60 70.56 -1.15
N LEU A 62 46.42 71.28 -1.91
CA LEU A 62 47.88 71.30 -1.73
C LEU A 62 48.14 72.02 -0.41
N GLN A 63 47.92 71.31 0.69
CA GLN A 63 48.55 71.61 1.96
C GLN A 63 49.76 70.69 2.08
N MET A 64 50.94 71.30 2.05
CA MET A 64 52.10 70.70 2.67
C MET A 64 51.78 70.54 4.16
N GLU A 65 51.32 69.35 4.54
CA GLU A 65 51.42 68.87 5.90
C GLU A 65 52.43 67.73 5.92
N GLU A 66 53.14 67.69 7.05
CA GLU A 66 54.31 66.90 7.41
C GLU A 66 54.32 65.46 6.86
N PRO A 67 55.50 64.80 6.78
CA PRO A 67 55.49 63.36 6.79
C PRO A 67 54.85 62.94 8.12
N CYS A 68 53.53 62.76 8.14
CA CYS A 68 52.81 61.95 9.12
C CYS A 68 53.24 60.50 8.89
N GLY A 69 54.54 60.27 9.06
CA GLY A 69 55.14 58.97 9.07
C GLY A 69 54.40 58.20 10.14
N LEU A 70 53.89 57.03 9.75
CA LEU A 70 53.31 56.09 10.68
C LEU A 70 54.28 56.00 11.87
N THR A 71 53.86 56.54 13.02
CA THR A 71 54.66 56.46 14.22
C THR A 71 54.96 54.98 14.48
N PRO A 72 56.10 54.63 15.08
CA PRO A 72 56.39 53.24 15.42
C PRO A 72 55.23 52.55 16.19
N ALA A 73 54.44 53.32 16.95
CA ALA A 73 53.23 52.86 17.63
C ALA A 73 52.08 52.52 16.66
N SER A 74 51.78 53.36 15.65
CA SER A 74 50.73 53.06 14.66
C SER A 74 51.13 51.90 13.75
N LEU A 75 52.41 51.79 13.35
CA LEU A 75 52.93 50.61 12.64
C LEU A 75 52.76 49.33 13.46
N LYS A 76 53.04 49.38 14.76
CA LYS A 76 52.86 48.24 15.68
C LYS A 76 51.39 47.85 15.80
N HIS A 77 50.49 48.82 15.88
CA HIS A 77 49.04 48.56 15.95
C HIS A 77 48.54 47.88 14.67
N VAL A 78 48.92 48.39 13.49
CA VAL A 78 48.57 47.78 12.20
C VAL A 78 49.13 46.36 12.08
N ARG A 79 50.36 46.10 12.55
CA ARG A 79 50.91 44.73 12.58
C ARG A 79 50.06 43.78 13.43
N ARG A 80 49.67 44.19 14.64
CA ARG A 80 48.79 43.40 15.52
C ARG A 80 47.41 43.14 14.90
N GLN A 81 46.82 44.14 14.24
CA GLN A 81 45.55 43.95 13.54
C GLN A 81 45.70 42.97 12.37
N ARG A 82 46.78 43.07 11.60
CA ARG A 82 47.08 42.12 10.53
C ARG A 82 47.27 40.70 11.06
N GLU A 83 47.95 40.54 12.19
CA GLU A 83 48.12 39.25 12.87
C GLU A 83 46.76 38.67 13.31
N ALA A 84 45.93 39.46 13.99
CA ALA A 84 44.57 39.05 14.40
C ALA A 84 43.69 38.67 13.20
N LEU A 85 43.68 39.49 12.13
CA LEU A 85 42.94 39.19 10.90
C LEU A 85 43.47 37.94 10.19
N ALA A 86 44.78 37.67 10.27
CA ALA A 86 45.36 36.45 9.70
C ALA A 86 44.94 35.21 10.49
N GLU A 87 44.82 35.30 11.81
CA GLU A 87 44.29 34.23 12.67
C GLU A 87 42.81 33.97 12.38
N ASP A 88 41.98 35.02 12.32
CA ASP A 88 40.56 34.90 11.98
C ASP A 88 40.35 34.33 10.57
N LYS A 89 41.14 34.79 9.60
CA LYS A 89 41.12 34.23 8.24
C LYS A 89 41.40 32.72 8.26
N LYS A 90 42.43 32.27 9.00
CA LYS A 90 42.73 30.84 9.13
C LYS A 90 41.60 30.06 9.79
N ARG A 91 40.98 30.62 10.83
CA ARG A 91 39.81 30.02 11.50
C ARG A 91 38.65 29.85 10.53
N LEU A 92 38.29 30.92 9.80
CA LEU A 92 37.21 30.89 8.82
C LEU A 92 37.51 29.95 7.65
N GLU A 93 38.76 29.87 7.19
CA GLU A 93 39.16 28.90 6.16
C GLU A 93 38.98 27.45 6.63
N ALA A 94 39.31 27.16 7.89
CA ALA A 94 39.09 25.84 8.49
C ALA A 94 37.59 25.52 8.63
N GLU A 95 36.77 26.48 9.08
CA GLU A 95 35.33 26.33 9.17
C GLU A 95 34.68 26.11 7.79
N LEU A 96 35.11 26.86 6.78
CA LEU A 96 34.66 26.65 5.38
C LEU A 96 35.06 25.29 4.85
N ALA A 97 36.27 24.80 5.16
CA ALA A 97 36.71 23.46 4.76
C ALA A 97 35.84 22.38 5.43
N LEU A 98 35.55 22.53 6.72
CA LEU A 98 34.67 21.62 7.46
C LEU A 98 33.26 21.59 6.88
N LEU A 99 32.64 22.76 6.68
CA LEU A 99 31.29 22.87 6.12
C LEU A 99 31.22 22.30 4.71
N ARG A 100 32.24 22.53 3.86
CA ARG A 100 32.31 21.91 2.53
C ARG A 100 32.41 20.38 2.60
N SER A 101 33.13 19.84 3.58
CA SER A 101 33.20 18.39 3.79
C SER A 101 31.84 17.82 4.21
N GLN A 102 31.18 18.44 5.18
CA GLN A 102 29.84 18.03 5.64
C GLN A 102 28.80 18.12 4.53
N MET A 103 28.86 19.19 3.72
CA MET A 103 27.96 19.37 2.59
C MET A 103 28.11 18.23 1.56
N LYS A 104 29.34 17.78 1.27
CA LYS A 104 29.56 16.61 0.40
C LYS A 104 28.96 15.34 1.00
N GLU A 105 29.21 15.07 2.27
CA GLU A 105 28.66 13.91 2.96
C GLU A 105 27.13 13.90 2.96
N HIS A 106 26.50 15.06 3.20
CA HIS A 106 25.05 15.19 3.14
C HIS A 106 24.50 14.99 1.73
N VAL A 107 25.17 15.51 0.69
CA VAL A 107 24.77 15.30 -0.71
C VAL A 107 24.83 13.80 -1.06
N GLU A 108 25.90 13.11 -0.67
CA GLU A 108 26.04 11.66 -0.90
C GLU A 108 24.95 10.87 -0.14
N ARG A 109 24.69 11.23 1.12
CA ARG A 109 23.62 10.61 1.91
C ARG A 109 22.25 10.82 1.28
N VAL A 110 21.95 12.03 0.82
CA VAL A 110 20.69 12.33 0.13
C VAL A 110 20.57 11.53 -1.16
N ALA A 111 21.64 11.43 -1.95
CA ALA A 111 21.64 10.61 -3.16
C ALA A 111 21.35 9.13 -2.85
N ASN A 112 21.98 8.57 -1.82
CA ASN A 112 21.73 7.19 -1.40
C ASN A 112 20.28 6.97 -0.94
N ILE A 113 19.73 7.90 -0.14
CA ILE A 113 18.33 7.83 0.31
C ILE A 113 17.38 7.92 -0.88
N GLN A 114 17.66 8.75 -1.88
CA GLN A 114 16.84 8.86 -3.09
C GLN A 114 16.86 7.57 -3.92
N VAL A 115 17.98 6.85 -3.98
CA VAL A 115 18.04 5.53 -4.63
C VAL A 115 17.18 4.53 -3.87
N GLN A 116 17.35 4.44 -2.54
CA GLN A 116 16.56 3.55 -1.70
C GLN A 116 15.05 3.83 -1.78
N LEU A 117 14.67 5.11 -1.85
CA LEU A 117 13.27 5.50 -2.01
C LEU A 117 12.70 4.97 -3.33
N LYS A 118 13.41 5.16 -4.45
CA LYS A 118 12.97 4.65 -5.76
C LYS A 118 12.84 3.13 -5.78
N GLU A 119 13.82 2.42 -5.23
CA GLU A 119 13.77 0.95 -5.12
C GLU A 119 12.59 0.49 -4.23
N SER A 120 12.27 1.25 -3.18
CA SER A 120 11.11 0.97 -2.33
C SER A 120 9.79 1.23 -3.05
N GLU A 121 9.68 2.32 -3.78
CA GLU A 121 8.49 2.68 -4.57
C GLU A 121 8.22 1.64 -5.68
N GLU A 122 9.27 1.17 -6.36
CA GLU A 122 9.15 0.11 -7.36
C GLU A 122 8.68 -1.21 -6.73
N ARG A 123 9.30 -1.62 -5.62
CA ARG A 123 8.89 -2.82 -4.88
C ARG A 123 7.44 -2.72 -4.40
N GLU A 124 7.02 -1.56 -3.91
CA GLU A 124 5.64 -1.33 -3.49
C GLU A 124 4.67 -1.42 -4.67
N SER A 125 5.03 -0.83 -5.81
CA SER A 125 4.25 -0.91 -7.05
C SER A 125 4.03 -2.35 -7.49
N ASP A 126 5.06 -3.18 -7.44
CA ASP A 126 4.97 -4.59 -7.82
C ASP A 126 4.12 -5.41 -6.84
N LEU A 127 4.28 -5.18 -5.53
CA LEU A 127 3.42 -5.81 -4.52
C LEU A 127 1.94 -5.42 -4.70
N ARG A 128 1.66 -4.15 -5.03
CA ARG A 128 0.28 -3.70 -5.31
C ARG A 128 -0.32 -4.42 -6.52
N LYS A 129 0.46 -4.65 -7.59
CA LYS A 129 0.01 -5.43 -8.75
C LYS A 129 -0.25 -6.89 -8.37
N GLU A 130 0.64 -7.50 -7.60
CA GLU A 130 0.50 -8.89 -7.14
C GLU A 130 -0.76 -9.07 -6.29
N VAL A 131 -1.01 -8.16 -5.35
CA VAL A 131 -2.25 -8.14 -4.55
C VAL A 131 -3.48 -8.05 -5.46
N GLY A 132 -3.46 -7.18 -6.47
CA GLY A 132 -4.54 -7.09 -7.46
C GLY A 132 -4.83 -8.42 -8.16
N VAL A 133 -3.78 -9.10 -8.65
CA VAL A 133 -3.91 -10.42 -9.30
C VAL A 133 -4.45 -11.48 -8.34
N ILE A 134 -4.02 -11.48 -7.08
CA ILE A 134 -4.51 -12.43 -6.07
C ILE A 134 -5.99 -12.17 -5.77
N MET A 135 -6.39 -10.91 -5.63
CA MET A 135 -7.79 -10.55 -5.38
C MET A 135 -8.71 -10.98 -6.54
N GLU A 136 -8.29 -10.75 -7.79
CA GLU A 136 -9.05 -11.19 -8.97
C GLU A 136 -9.23 -12.72 -9.01
N LYS A 137 -8.16 -13.46 -8.68
CA LYS A 137 -8.23 -14.93 -8.59
C LYS A 137 -9.17 -15.40 -7.49
N GLU A 138 -9.08 -14.80 -6.31
CA GLU A 138 -9.93 -15.14 -5.18
C GLU A 138 -11.41 -14.85 -5.50
N GLU A 139 -11.70 -13.72 -6.15
CA GLU A 139 -13.05 -13.41 -6.61
C GLU A 139 -13.56 -14.41 -7.67
N ALA A 140 -12.71 -14.82 -8.61
CA ALA A 140 -13.06 -15.85 -9.58
C ALA A 140 -13.35 -17.21 -8.91
N GLU A 141 -12.60 -17.56 -7.86
CA GLU A 141 -12.82 -18.78 -7.08
C GLU A 141 -14.12 -18.72 -6.26
N ARG A 142 -14.42 -17.59 -5.61
CA ARG A 142 -15.71 -17.38 -4.92
C ARG A 142 -16.88 -17.52 -5.90
N ASN A 143 -16.81 -16.84 -7.04
CA ASN A 143 -17.83 -16.95 -8.09
C ASN A 143 -18.00 -18.38 -8.61
N ARG A 144 -16.93 -19.17 -8.66
CA ARG A 144 -16.99 -20.59 -9.03
C ARG A 144 -17.67 -21.40 -7.93
N ALA A 145 -17.35 -21.15 -6.66
CA ALA A 145 -17.97 -21.82 -5.53
C ALA A 145 -19.48 -21.55 -5.48
N ASP A 146 -19.90 -20.30 -5.61
CA ASP A 146 -21.32 -19.91 -5.61
C ASP A 146 -22.11 -20.60 -6.74
N LYS A 147 -21.50 -20.72 -7.93
CA LYS A 147 -22.09 -21.45 -9.06
C LYS A 147 -22.24 -22.94 -8.76
N LEU A 148 -21.25 -23.55 -8.12
CA LEU A 148 -21.31 -24.95 -7.73
C LEU A 148 -22.36 -25.19 -6.65
N GLU A 149 -22.49 -24.28 -5.68
CA GLU A 149 -23.54 -24.35 -4.65
C GLU A 149 -24.93 -24.25 -5.28
N LEU A 150 -25.15 -23.30 -6.20
CA LEU A 150 -26.43 -23.19 -6.93
C LEU A 150 -26.75 -24.46 -7.73
N LEU A 151 -25.75 -25.06 -8.39
CA LEU A 151 -25.93 -26.31 -9.10
C LEU A 151 -26.25 -27.47 -8.15
N ASN A 152 -25.62 -27.51 -6.98
CA ASN A 152 -25.88 -28.52 -5.97
C ASN A 152 -27.33 -28.44 -5.46
N VAL A 153 -27.81 -27.24 -5.14
CA VAL A 153 -29.22 -27.02 -4.73
C VAL A 153 -30.18 -27.53 -5.81
N LYS A 154 -29.95 -27.22 -7.09
CA LYS A 154 -30.80 -27.71 -8.20
C LYS A 154 -30.78 -29.24 -8.34
N LEU A 155 -29.62 -29.86 -8.11
CA LEU A 155 -29.49 -31.32 -8.13
C LEU A 155 -30.25 -31.95 -6.96
N GLU A 156 -30.13 -31.39 -5.76
CA GLU A 156 -30.87 -31.84 -4.57
C GLU A 156 -32.39 -31.71 -4.78
N GLU A 157 -32.88 -30.59 -5.32
CA GLU A 157 -34.28 -30.41 -5.69
C GLU A 157 -34.74 -31.47 -6.71
N THR A 158 -33.95 -31.72 -7.75
CA THR A 158 -34.27 -32.71 -8.77
C THR A 158 -34.28 -34.13 -8.20
N LEU A 159 -33.34 -34.46 -7.31
CA LEU A 159 -33.31 -35.74 -6.61
C LEU A 159 -34.55 -35.91 -5.73
N ALA A 160 -34.92 -34.90 -4.94
CA ALA A 160 -36.11 -34.95 -4.10
C ALA A 160 -37.39 -35.18 -4.92
N LEU A 161 -37.54 -34.53 -6.08
CA LEU A 161 -38.66 -34.77 -6.99
C LEU A 161 -38.69 -36.21 -7.52
N ARG A 162 -37.53 -36.77 -7.87
CA ARG A 162 -37.43 -38.15 -8.36
C ARG A 162 -37.70 -39.17 -7.25
N GLU A 163 -37.22 -38.92 -6.04
CA GLU A 163 -37.50 -39.76 -4.86
C GLU A 163 -39.00 -39.77 -4.53
N ALA A 164 -39.66 -38.60 -4.57
CA ALA A 164 -41.11 -38.49 -4.39
C ALA A 164 -41.89 -39.27 -5.47
N GLU A 165 -41.46 -39.20 -6.74
CA GLU A 165 -42.10 -39.95 -7.82
C GLU A 165 -41.89 -41.46 -7.67
N ILE A 166 -40.70 -41.91 -7.26
CA ILE A 166 -40.44 -43.32 -6.95
C ILE A 166 -41.34 -43.79 -5.81
N ALA A 167 -41.49 -43.00 -4.75
CA ALA A 167 -42.38 -43.33 -3.64
C ALA A 167 -43.84 -43.43 -4.10
N ARG A 168 -44.30 -42.51 -4.95
CA ARG A 168 -45.64 -42.53 -5.55
C ARG A 168 -45.87 -43.79 -6.39
N LEU A 169 -44.91 -44.15 -7.25
CA LEU A 169 -44.98 -45.34 -8.10
C LEU A 169 -44.96 -46.64 -7.29
N ARG A 170 -44.15 -46.70 -6.22
CA ARG A 170 -44.14 -47.85 -5.29
C ARG A 170 -45.50 -48.04 -4.63
N LYS A 171 -46.09 -46.96 -4.11
CA LYS A 171 -47.43 -47.00 -3.53
C LYS A 171 -48.48 -47.47 -4.54
N ALA A 172 -48.48 -46.91 -5.75
CA ALA A 172 -49.42 -47.33 -6.80
C ALA A 172 -49.28 -48.82 -7.16
N LEU A 173 -48.06 -49.35 -7.13
CA LEU A 173 -47.78 -50.77 -7.38
C LEU A 173 -48.25 -51.66 -6.21
N GLU A 174 -48.09 -51.20 -4.96
CA GLU A 174 -48.65 -51.87 -3.78
C GLU A 174 -50.18 -51.90 -3.82
N ASP A 175 -50.82 -50.77 -4.15
CA ASP A 175 -52.27 -50.67 -4.33
C ASP A 175 -52.75 -51.63 -5.44
N GLN A 176 -52.04 -51.71 -6.56
CA GLN A 176 -52.36 -52.65 -7.65
C GLN A 176 -52.25 -54.12 -7.22
N ARG A 177 -51.23 -54.46 -6.42
CA ARG A 177 -51.04 -55.81 -5.87
C ARG A 177 -52.17 -56.17 -4.91
N ALA A 178 -52.57 -55.25 -4.03
CA ALA A 178 -53.69 -55.45 -3.11
C ALA A 178 -55.00 -55.68 -3.88
N LEU A 179 -55.31 -54.84 -4.86
CA LEU A 179 -56.51 -55.02 -5.70
C LEU A 179 -56.50 -56.35 -6.46
N THR A 180 -55.34 -56.75 -7.00
CA THR A 180 -55.21 -58.03 -7.71
C THR A 180 -55.43 -59.21 -6.76
N GLN A 181 -54.92 -59.11 -5.53
CA GLN A 181 -55.17 -60.11 -4.50
C GLN A 181 -56.66 -60.19 -4.15
N GLU A 182 -57.33 -59.06 -3.93
CA GLU A 182 -58.78 -59.00 -3.65
C GLU A 182 -59.59 -59.68 -4.77
N VAL A 183 -59.33 -59.34 -6.05
CA VAL A 183 -60.01 -59.96 -7.19
C VAL A 183 -59.80 -61.48 -7.24
N CYS A 184 -58.56 -61.95 -7.00
CA CYS A 184 -58.27 -63.39 -6.97
C CYS A 184 -58.91 -64.11 -5.78
N GLU A 185 -59.12 -63.45 -4.65
CA GLU A 185 -59.83 -64.00 -3.49
C GLU A 185 -61.35 -64.03 -3.74
N GLU A 186 -61.90 -62.99 -4.37
CA GLU A 186 -63.30 -62.94 -4.80
C GLU A 186 -63.63 -64.07 -5.78
N ASP A 187 -62.82 -64.26 -6.84
CA ASP A 187 -63.01 -65.32 -7.83
C ASP A 187 -63.04 -66.73 -7.19
N LYS A 188 -62.15 -67.00 -6.23
CA LYS A 188 -62.14 -68.27 -5.48
C LYS A 188 -63.39 -68.43 -4.62
N GLY A 189 -63.86 -67.36 -3.98
CA GLY A 189 -65.09 -67.37 -3.21
C GLY A 189 -66.32 -67.66 -4.07
N TYR A 190 -66.37 -67.14 -5.30
CA TYR A 190 -67.44 -67.45 -6.25
C TYR A 190 -67.42 -68.91 -6.70
N GLU A 191 -66.24 -69.50 -6.94
CA GLU A 191 -66.10 -70.93 -7.25
C GLU A 191 -66.61 -71.81 -6.08
N GLU A 192 -66.27 -71.47 -4.84
CA GLU A 192 -66.66 -72.23 -3.65
C GLU A 192 -68.18 -72.16 -3.36
N VAL A 193 -68.82 -71.03 -3.65
CA VAL A 193 -70.28 -70.83 -3.47
C VAL A 193 -71.10 -71.50 -4.59
N GLN A 194 -70.57 -71.63 -5.81
CA GLN A 194 -71.30 -72.24 -6.93
C GLN A 194 -71.29 -73.77 -6.95
N GLY A 195 -70.52 -74.44 -6.08
CA GLY A 195 -70.64 -75.88 -5.85
C GLY A 195 -70.38 -76.73 -7.11
N LEU A 196 -69.17 -76.63 -7.63
CA LEU A 196 -68.47 -77.74 -8.28
C LEU A 196 -67.35 -78.23 -7.35
#